data_AF-A0A2E4PL22-F1
#
_entry.id   AF-A0A2E4PL22-F1
#
_cell.length_a   1.000
_cell.length_b   1.000
_cell.length_c   1.000
_cell.angle_alpha   90.00
_cell.angle_beta   90.00
_cell.angle_gamma   90.00
#
_symmetry.space_group_name_H-M   'P 1'
#
loop_
_entity.id
_entity.type
_entity.pdbx_description
1 polymer ?
#
loop_
_entity_poly.entity_id
_entity_poly.type
_entity_poly.pdbx_seq_one_letter_code
_entity_poly.pdbx_strand_id
1 'polypeptide(L)'
;MLALVLAFSTITMAQNKEMKREKLTSEEKVAKQLEKMTSDLSLTNEQQEKIKPILEAQMEKREKKMEEMKEARVKEEKKSKEERAKRREEMKTNQESFKKDMSKILTPEQFENWEKIQESRKEKAKEHIKEKRGRH
;
A
#
# COMPACT_ATOMS: atom_id res chain seq x y z
N MET A 1 -8.32 -49.66 -44.66
CA MET A 1 -8.24 -49.22 -43.26
C MET A 1 -7.95 -47.73 -43.25
N LEU A 2 -8.84 -46.96 -42.60
CA LEU A 2 -8.65 -45.55 -42.29
C LEU A 2 -7.47 -45.37 -41.34
N ALA A 3 -6.56 -44.44 -41.63
CA ALA A 3 -5.60 -43.93 -40.65
C ALA A 3 -5.80 -42.41 -40.54
N LEU A 4 -6.78 -42.04 -39.70
CA LEU A 4 -6.98 -40.68 -39.23
C LEU A 4 -6.03 -40.45 -38.05
N VAL A 5 -4.88 -39.84 -38.29
CA VAL A 5 -3.96 -39.43 -37.21
C VAL A 5 -4.43 -38.07 -36.68
N LEU A 6 -5.29 -38.12 -35.66
CA LEU A 6 -5.58 -37.00 -34.77
C LEU A 6 -4.70 -37.14 -33.53
N ALA A 7 -3.65 -36.34 -33.42
CA ALA A 7 -2.92 -36.23 -32.16
C ALA A 7 -2.21 -34.88 -32.00
N PHE A 8 -2.76 -34.11 -31.05
CA PHE A 8 -2.06 -33.19 -30.15
C PHE A 8 -1.30 -31.99 -30.73
N SER A 9 -2.03 -30.87 -30.83
CA SER A 9 -1.42 -29.55 -30.60
C SER A 9 -2.40 -28.65 -29.85
N THR A 10 -2.67 -28.95 -28.57
CA THR A 10 -3.25 -27.96 -27.67
C THR A 10 -2.16 -26.95 -27.33
N ILE A 11 -2.11 -25.86 -28.10
CA ILE A 11 -1.35 -24.67 -27.73
C ILE A 11 -1.98 -24.15 -26.43
N THR A 12 -1.23 -24.25 -25.34
CA THR A 12 -1.56 -23.61 -24.08
C THR A 12 -1.66 -22.10 -24.33
N MET A 13 -2.87 -21.56 -24.40
CA MET A 13 -3.11 -20.11 -24.25
C MET A 13 -2.86 -19.72 -22.79
N ALA A 14 -1.59 -19.67 -22.42
CA ALA A 14 -1.08 -19.00 -21.23
C ALA A 14 -0.32 -17.75 -21.69
N GLN A 15 -0.97 -16.91 -22.49
CA GLN A 15 -0.44 -15.60 -22.86
C GLN A 15 -1.28 -14.51 -22.22
N ASN A 16 -0.64 -13.77 -21.31
CA ASN A 16 -0.79 -12.33 -21.14
C ASN A 16 -2.23 -11.79 -21.22
N LYS A 17 -3.01 -12.03 -20.17
CA LYS A 17 -3.90 -10.97 -19.70
C LYS A 17 -3.15 -10.21 -18.63
N GLU A 18 -2.30 -9.27 -19.05
CA GLU A 18 -2.11 -8.05 -18.27
C GLU A 18 -3.51 -7.45 -18.10
N MET A 19 -4.25 -7.89 -17.07
CA MET A 19 -5.35 -7.10 -16.56
C MET A 19 -4.69 -5.82 -16.08
N LYS A 20 -4.64 -4.81 -16.94
CA LYS A 20 -4.49 -3.41 -16.56
C LYS A 20 -5.62 -3.16 -15.56
N ARG A 21 -5.37 -3.46 -14.28
CA ARG A 21 -6.27 -3.04 -13.20
C ARG A 21 -6.34 -1.53 -13.34
N GLU A 22 -7.55 -1.02 -13.54
CA GLU A 22 -7.79 0.42 -13.47
C GLU A 22 -7.18 0.93 -12.17
N LYS A 23 -6.36 1.98 -12.31
CA LYS A 23 -5.74 2.61 -11.15
C LYS A 23 -6.85 3.37 -10.45
N LEU A 24 -7.20 2.93 -9.24
CA LEU A 24 -8.14 3.66 -8.39
C LEU A 24 -7.71 5.13 -8.25
N THR A 25 -8.70 6.02 -8.26
CA THR A 25 -8.52 7.44 -7.97
C THR A 25 -8.04 7.63 -6.52
N SER A 26 -7.54 8.81 -6.19
CA SER A 26 -7.09 9.12 -4.82
C SER A 26 -8.24 9.01 -3.82
N GLU A 27 -9.43 9.48 -4.22
CA GLU A 27 -10.65 9.40 -3.43
C GLU A 27 -11.11 7.95 -3.20
N GLU A 28 -11.11 7.11 -4.24
CA GLU A 28 -11.44 5.69 -4.11
C GLU A 28 -10.49 4.94 -3.17
N LYS A 29 -9.19 5.27 -3.21
CA LYS A 29 -8.20 4.69 -2.29
C LYS A 29 -8.48 5.10 -0.84
N VAL A 30 -8.81 6.38 -0.61
CA VAL A 30 -9.19 6.88 0.72
C VAL A 30 -10.45 6.17 1.21
N ALA A 31 -11.50 6.12 0.38
CA ALA A 31 -12.76 5.48 0.73
C ALA A 31 -12.56 4.00 1.11
N LYS A 32 -11.80 3.26 0.28
CA LYS A 32 -11.48 1.85 0.56
C LYS A 32 -10.64 1.67 1.83
N GLN A 33 -9.70 2.57 2.10
CA GLN A 33 -8.90 2.51 3.31
C GLN A 33 -9.76 2.80 4.54
N LEU A 34 -10.65 3.79 4.46
CA LEU A 34 -11.59 4.14 5.52
C LEU A 34 -12.54 2.98 5.80
N GLU A 35 -13.16 2.41 4.77
CA GLU A 35 -14.05 1.24 4.88
C GLU A 35 -13.34 0.07 5.57
N LYS A 36 -12.09 -0.22 5.18
CA LYS A 36 -11.29 -1.25 5.82
C LYS A 36 -11.01 -0.94 7.29
N MET A 37 -10.67 0.30 7.63
CA MET A 37 -10.46 0.71 9.02
C MET A 37 -11.76 0.63 9.83
N THR A 38 -12.90 0.99 9.23
CA THR A 38 -14.23 0.87 9.82
C THR A 38 -14.53 -0.58 10.15
N SER A 39 -14.28 -1.52 9.23
CA SER A 39 -14.48 -2.94 9.47
C SER A 39 -13.49 -3.51 10.49
N ASP A 40 -12.20 -3.16 10.39
CA ASP A 40 -11.15 -3.72 11.25
C ASP A 40 -11.29 -3.20 12.72
N LEU A 41 -11.85 -2.01 12.94
CA LEU A 41 -11.92 -1.33 14.26
C LEU A 41 -13.34 -1.02 14.75
N SER A 42 -14.37 -1.35 13.96
CA SER A 42 -15.77 -0.99 14.24
C SER A 42 -15.95 0.52 14.51
N LEU A 43 -15.49 1.35 13.57
CA LEU A 43 -15.53 2.81 13.69
C LEU A 43 -16.95 3.37 13.63
N THR A 44 -17.26 4.34 14.50
CA THR A 44 -18.52 5.09 14.41
C THR A 44 -18.51 6.07 13.24
N ASN A 45 -19.69 6.56 12.83
CA ASN A 45 -19.79 7.55 11.76
C ASN A 45 -18.99 8.84 12.09
N GLU A 46 -19.06 9.31 13.33
CA GLU A 46 -18.28 10.48 13.77
C GLU A 46 -16.76 10.24 13.70
N GLN A 47 -16.30 9.03 14.02
CA GLN A 47 -14.89 8.67 13.88
C GLN A 47 -14.47 8.63 12.41
N GLN A 48 -15.33 8.09 11.55
CA GLN A 48 -15.08 8.02 10.11
C GLN A 48 -14.94 9.41 9.49
N GLU A 49 -15.83 10.34 9.84
CA GLU A 49 -15.77 11.75 9.39
C GLU A 49 -14.48 12.45 9.83
N LYS A 50 -13.99 12.18 11.04
CA LYS A 50 -12.72 12.73 11.54
C LYS A 50 -11.49 12.08 10.92
N ILE A 51 -11.55 10.80 10.57
CA ILE A 51 -10.43 10.04 10.00
C ILE A 51 -10.27 10.32 8.50
N LYS A 52 -11.36 10.50 7.76
CA LYS A 52 -11.35 10.77 6.31
C LYS A 52 -10.36 11.88 5.90
N PRO A 53 -10.38 13.10 6.46
CA PRO A 53 -9.44 14.16 6.06
C PRO A 53 -7.97 13.82 6.40
N ILE A 54 -7.73 13.02 7.44
CA ILE A 54 -6.37 12.57 7.79
C ILE A 54 -5.85 11.60 6.72
N LEU A 55 -6.72 10.70 6.22
CA LEU A 55 -6.40 9.78 5.14
C LEU A 55 -6.17 10.53 3.81
N GLU A 56 -6.99 11.54 3.51
CA GLU A 56 -6.83 12.38 2.31
C GLU A 56 -5.47 13.09 2.31
N ALA A 57 -5.11 13.75 3.41
CA ALA A 57 -3.82 14.41 3.56
C ALA A 57 -2.64 13.42 3.45
N GLN A 58 -2.78 12.21 4.01
CA GLN A 58 -1.75 11.18 3.88
C GLN A 58 -1.61 10.68 2.43
N MET A 59 -2.73 10.53 1.73
CA MET A 59 -2.75 10.09 0.33
C MET A 59 -2.16 11.13 -0.60
N GLU A 60 -2.48 12.41 -0.42
CA GLU A 60 -1.89 13.51 -1.19
C GLU A 60 -0.36 13.55 -1.02
N LYS A 61 0.13 13.48 0.23
CA LYS A 61 1.57 13.40 0.53
C LYS A 61 2.23 12.21 -0.17
N ARG A 62 1.55 11.05 -0.19
CA ARG A 62 2.08 9.84 -0.83
C ARG A 62 2.14 9.98 -2.34
N GLU A 63 1.14 10.61 -2.96
CA GLU A 63 1.10 10.79 -4.41
C GLU A 63 2.17 11.77 -4.89
N LYS A 64 2.34 12.91 -4.21
CA LYS A 64 3.44 13.85 -4.48
C LYS A 64 4.80 13.15 -4.42
N LYS A 65 5.06 12.39 -3.36
CA LYS A 65 6.30 11.60 -3.26
C LYS A 65 6.44 10.56 -4.36
N MET A 66 5.35 9.92 -4.78
CA MET A 66 5.41 8.95 -5.87
C MET A 66 5.74 9.62 -7.21
N GLU A 67 5.25 10.83 -7.46
CA GLU A 67 5.59 11.62 -8.64
C GLU A 67 7.06 12.04 -8.63
N GLU A 68 7.54 12.63 -7.52
CA GLU A 68 8.97 12.95 -7.33
C GLU A 68 9.89 11.73 -7.55
N MET A 69 9.47 10.56 -7.06
CA MET A 69 10.21 9.32 -7.24
C MET A 69 10.19 8.82 -8.70
N LYS A 70 9.09 9.02 -9.44
CA LYS A 70 9.00 8.67 -10.85
C LYS A 70 9.89 9.59 -11.69
N GLU A 71 9.85 10.89 -11.44
CA GLU A 71 10.68 11.87 -12.15
C GLU A 71 12.17 11.60 -11.92
N ALA A 72 12.58 11.38 -10.66
CA ALA A 72 13.96 11.01 -10.34
C ALA A 72 14.38 9.71 -11.03
N ARG A 73 13.45 8.76 -11.22
CA ARG A 73 13.73 7.50 -11.95
C ARG A 73 13.90 7.73 -13.45
N VAL A 74 13.10 8.63 -14.05
CA VAL A 74 13.24 9.00 -15.47
C VAL A 74 14.58 9.70 -15.72
N LYS A 75 15.04 10.52 -14.78
CA LYS A 75 16.34 11.22 -14.84
C LYS A 75 17.53 10.34 -14.43
N GLU A 76 17.31 9.07 -14.09
CA GLU A 76 18.30 8.15 -13.53
C GLU A 76 19.07 8.69 -12.30
N GLU A 77 18.47 9.62 -11.57
CA GLU A 77 19.09 10.28 -10.43
C GLU A 77 19.19 9.31 -9.24
N LYS A 78 20.42 8.87 -8.95
CA LYS A 78 20.71 8.07 -7.77
C LYS A 78 20.71 8.96 -6.53
N LYS A 79 19.80 8.65 -5.61
CA LYS A 79 19.69 9.39 -4.34
C LYS A 79 20.96 9.25 -3.51
N SER A 80 21.41 10.35 -2.93
CA SER A 80 22.58 10.36 -2.06
C SER A 80 22.30 9.61 -0.73
N LYS A 81 23.35 9.31 0.05
CA LYS A 81 23.16 8.72 1.39
C LYS A 81 22.39 9.68 2.31
N GLU A 82 22.67 10.97 2.21
CA GLU A 82 22.04 12.02 3.00
C GLU A 82 20.55 12.18 2.66
N GLU A 83 20.19 12.20 1.37
CA GLU A 83 18.79 12.26 0.94
C GLU A 83 18.00 11.02 1.39
N ARG A 84 18.64 9.84 1.37
CA ARG A 84 18.03 8.62 1.90
C ARG A 84 17.80 8.71 3.41
N ALA A 85 18.72 9.32 4.16
CA ALA A 85 18.57 9.53 5.59
C ALA A 85 17.43 10.52 5.89
N LYS A 86 17.42 11.69 5.21
CA LYS A 86 16.34 12.69 5.33
C LYS A 86 14.97 12.09 5.03
N ARG A 87 14.83 11.29 3.96
CA ARG A 87 13.56 10.60 3.68
C ARG A 87 13.17 9.62 4.78
N ARG A 88 14.12 8.89 5.38
CA ARG A 88 13.80 7.96 6.47
C ARG A 88 13.28 8.70 7.69
N GLU A 89 13.89 9.81 8.04
CA GLU A 89 13.44 10.68 9.13
C GLU A 89 12.04 11.22 8.84
N GLU A 90 11.83 11.78 7.66
CA GLU A 90 10.53 12.31 7.24
C GLU A 90 9.43 11.25 7.27
N MET A 91 9.75 10.00 6.91
CA MET A 91 8.80 8.89 7.00
C MET A 91 8.45 8.55 8.46
N LYS A 92 9.41 8.62 9.39
CA LYS A 92 9.15 8.41 10.82
C LYS A 92 8.27 9.53 11.38
N THR A 93 8.60 10.79 11.10
CA THR A 93 7.80 11.94 11.55
C THR A 93 6.36 11.86 11.02
N ASN A 94 6.18 11.49 9.75
CA ASN A 94 4.85 11.30 9.18
C ASN A 94 4.08 10.14 9.86
N GLN A 95 4.76 9.04 10.23
CA GLN A 95 4.15 7.94 10.97
C GLN A 95 3.72 8.36 12.38
N GLU A 96 4.57 9.11 13.08
CA GLU A 96 4.30 9.61 14.43
C GLU A 96 3.15 10.62 14.44
N SER A 97 3.13 11.55 13.48
CA SER A 97 2.02 12.50 13.31
C SER A 97 0.71 11.76 13.05
N PHE A 98 0.71 10.80 12.12
CA PHE A 98 -0.49 10.03 11.81
C PHE A 98 -0.98 9.23 13.03
N LYS A 99 -0.06 8.58 13.74
CA LYS A 99 -0.37 7.85 14.99
C LYS A 99 -0.99 8.78 16.03
N LYS A 100 -0.43 9.97 16.22
CA LYS A 100 -0.92 10.98 17.16
C LYS A 100 -2.32 11.48 16.79
N ASP A 101 -2.63 11.59 15.50
CA ASP A 101 -3.96 12.01 15.09
C ASP A 101 -4.99 10.88 15.23
N MET A 102 -4.60 9.63 14.98
CA MET A 102 -5.45 8.45 15.27
C MET A 102 -5.74 8.30 16.76
N SER A 103 -4.76 8.52 17.65
CA SER A 103 -4.95 8.37 19.10
C SER A 103 -5.93 9.37 19.71
N LYS A 104 -6.24 10.46 19.01
CA LYS A 104 -7.25 11.46 19.44
C LYS A 104 -8.68 11.06 19.07
N ILE A 105 -8.84 10.16 18.10
CA ILE A 105 -10.14 9.81 17.51
C ILE A 105 -10.59 8.40 17.95
N LEU A 106 -9.64 7.47 18.06
CA LEU A 106 -9.90 6.09 18.45
C LEU A 106 -10.04 5.99 19.97
N THR A 107 -10.91 5.08 20.43
CA THR A 107 -10.92 4.68 21.85
C THR A 107 -9.62 3.93 22.19
N PRO A 108 -9.26 3.79 23.48
CA PRO A 108 -8.06 3.06 23.88
C PRO A 108 -8.00 1.64 23.30
N GLU A 109 -9.11 0.91 23.33
CA GLU A 109 -9.21 -0.45 22.78
C GLU A 109 -9.05 -0.49 21.25
N GLN A 110 -9.72 0.43 20.55
CA GLN A 110 -9.57 0.54 19.09
C GLN A 110 -8.14 0.93 18.70
N PHE A 111 -7.49 1.80 19.47
CA PHE A 111 -6.13 2.21 19.22
C PHE A 111 -5.14 1.06 19.41
N GLU A 112 -5.29 0.27 20.47
CA GLU A 112 -4.47 -0.93 20.70
C GLU A 112 -4.64 -1.95 19.55
N ASN A 113 -5.88 -2.20 19.12
CA ASN A 113 -6.13 -3.07 17.96
C ASN A 113 -5.52 -2.51 16.68
N TRP A 114 -5.64 -1.20 16.45
CA TRP A 114 -5.01 -0.53 15.32
C TRP A 114 -3.48 -0.69 15.36
N GLU A 115 -2.83 -0.55 16.51
CA GLU A 115 -1.39 -0.77 16.66
C GLU A 115 -0.98 -2.21 16.31
N LYS A 116 -1.72 -3.21 16.81
CA LYS A 116 -1.50 -4.63 16.48
C LYS A 116 -1.62 -4.89 14.98
N ILE A 117 -2.62 -4.28 14.33
CA ILE A 117 -2.79 -4.38 12.87
C ILE A 117 -1.60 -3.73 12.15
N GLN A 118 -1.12 -2.57 12.59
CA GLN A 118 0.06 -1.92 11.98
C GLN A 118 1.33 -2.78 12.16
N GLU A 119 1.53 -3.37 13.33
CA GLU A 119 2.67 -4.23 13.61
C GLU A 119 2.65 -5.49 12.73
N SER A 120 1.51 -6.19 12.66
CA SER A 120 1.36 -7.37 11.79
C SER A 120 1.64 -7.03 10.32
N ARG A 121 1.18 -5.88 9.82
CA ARG A 121 1.47 -5.41 8.46
C ARG A 121 2.97 -5.16 8.27
N LYS A 122 3.64 -4.58 9.27
CA LYS A 122 5.09 -4.31 9.24
C LYS A 122 5.90 -5.61 9.24
N GLU A 123 5.50 -6.61 10.01
CA GLU A 123 6.14 -7.93 10.03
C GLU A 123 6.02 -8.64 8.70
N LYS A 124 4.80 -8.72 8.14
CA LYS A 124 4.56 -9.28 6.80
C LYS A 124 5.39 -8.57 5.73
N ALA A 125 5.50 -7.24 5.81
CA ALA A 125 6.34 -6.48 4.90
C ALA A 125 7.84 -6.84 5.03
N LYS A 126 8.35 -7.03 6.25
CA LYS A 126 9.74 -7.46 6.49
C LYS A 126 9.98 -8.87 5.95
N GLU A 127 9.04 -9.79 6.19
CA GLU A 127 9.11 -11.17 5.71
C GLU A 127 9.20 -11.22 4.18
N HIS A 128 8.30 -10.52 3.47
CA HIS A 128 8.33 -10.42 2.01
C HIS A 128 9.64 -9.83 1.48
N ILE A 129 10.25 -8.86 2.18
CA ILE A 129 11.56 -8.31 1.80
C ILE A 129 12.66 -9.36 1.98
N LYS A 130 12.65 -10.12 3.09
CA LYS A 130 13.63 -11.18 3.36
C LYS A 130 13.52 -12.29 2.32
N GLU A 131 12.30 -12.72 2.01
CA GLU A 131 12.03 -13.73 0.99
C GLU A 131 12.56 -13.32 -0.38
N LYS A 132 12.29 -12.08 -0.82
CA LYS A 132 12.81 -11.57 -2.10
C LYS A 132 14.34 -11.46 -2.14
N ARG A 133 14.98 -11.19 -1.01
CA ARG A 133 16.45 -11.13 -0.91
C ARG A 133 17.12 -12.50 -0.89
N GLY A 134 16.45 -13.53 -0.38
CA GLY A 134 16.96 -14.90 -0.36
C GLY A 134 16.71 -15.68 -1.66
N ARG A 135 15.92 -15.15 -2.59
CA ARG A 135 15.70 -15.72 -3.93
C ARG A 135 16.73 -15.26 -4.98
N HIS A 136 17.68 -14.40 -4.59
CA HIS A 136 18.82 -13.95 -5.39
C HIS A 136 20.11 -14.48 -4.79
#